data_AF-A0A935XS53-F1
#
_entry.id   AF-A0A935XS53-F1
#
_cell.length_a   1.000
_cell.length_b   1.000
_cell.length_c   1.000
_cell.angle_alpha   90.00
_cell.angle_beta   90.00
_cell.angle_gamma   90.00
#
_symmetry.space_group_name_H-M   'P 1'
#
loop_
_entity.id
_entity.type
_entity.pdbx_description
1 polymer ?
#
loop_
_entity_poly.entity_id
_entity_poly.type
_entity_poly.pdbx_seq_one_letter_code
_entity_poly.pdbx_strand_id
1 'polypeptide(L)'
;MSSLRPGSVGARSLDCGSCRQASRGRLLAGTSQPRKRRPAFRQDRAKNGKSRAEVLAELEAARKDGTLALIQRGAPLPIKNAGPAKSRQQVIDEMRSESPKQRRARMELTTGG
;
A
#
# COMPACT_ATOMS: atom_id res chain seq x y z
N MET A 1 45.33 61.15 21.09
CA MET A 1 46.14 60.21 21.92
C MET A 1 46.68 59.18 20.93
N SER A 2 47.87 59.36 20.35
CA SER A 2 49.17 58.92 20.92
C SER A 2 49.09 57.44 21.32
N SER A 3 49.82 56.46 20.81
CA SER A 3 51.23 56.36 20.38
C SER A 3 51.44 54.93 19.79
N LEU A 4 51.98 54.76 18.59
CA LEU A 4 53.35 54.28 18.28
C LEU A 4 53.90 53.07 19.08
N ARG A 5 53.98 51.90 18.37
CA ARG A 5 55.07 50.87 18.25
C ARG A 5 55.53 50.13 19.54
N PRO A 6 56.37 49.06 19.50
CA PRO A 6 57.00 48.32 18.38
C PRO A 6 56.85 46.77 18.48
N GLY A 7 57.37 46.06 17.48
CA GLY A 7 57.56 44.61 17.52
C GLY A 7 58.71 44.16 18.42
N SER A 8 58.71 42.88 18.77
CA SER A 8 59.83 42.17 19.39
C SER A 8 59.99 40.77 18.80
N VAL A 9 60.96 40.67 17.90
CA VAL A 9 61.98 39.61 17.78
C VAL A 9 61.83 38.36 18.67
N GLY A 10 61.67 37.21 18.01
CA GLY A 10 62.46 35.98 18.18
C GLY A 10 62.67 35.37 19.58
N ALA A 11 62.03 34.21 19.80
CA ALA A 11 62.65 33.06 20.46
C ALA A 11 62.30 31.83 19.58
N ARG A 12 63.21 31.42 18.69
CA ARG A 12 64.20 30.35 18.94
C ARG A 12 63.56 29.07 19.48
N SER A 13 63.29 28.16 18.54
CA SER A 13 63.57 26.73 18.61
C SER A 13 63.48 26.08 20.00
N LEU A 14 62.39 25.36 20.23
CA LEU A 14 62.48 24.05 20.88
C LEU A 14 61.86 23.05 19.92
N ASP A 15 62.71 22.62 18.99
CA ASP A 15 62.59 21.30 18.41
C ASP A 15 62.71 20.31 19.58
N CYS A 16 61.58 19.90 20.14
CA CYS A 16 61.53 18.73 21.01
C CYS A 16 61.11 17.57 20.12
N GLY A 17 62.04 17.17 19.25
CA GLY A 17 62.03 15.86 18.61
C GLY A 17 62.09 14.78 19.68
N SER A 18 60.94 14.41 20.24
CA SER A 18 60.72 13.17 21.00
C SER A 18 59.28 13.13 21.51
N CYS A 19 58.32 12.89 20.63
CA CYS A 19 57.04 12.26 20.97
C CYS A 19 56.47 11.58 19.72
N ARG A 20 57.34 10.81 19.04
CA ARG A 20 56.94 9.87 18.01
C ARG A 20 56.44 8.59 18.70
N GLN A 21 55.26 8.61 19.30
CA GLN A 21 54.58 7.35 19.62
C GLN A 21 53.06 7.50 19.72
N ALA A 22 52.40 6.84 18.76
CA ALA A 22 51.16 6.10 18.97
C ALA A 22 49.91 6.87 19.43
N SER A 23 49.16 7.37 18.45
CA SER A 23 47.72 7.10 18.42
C SER A 23 47.27 6.92 16.97
N ARG A 24 47.62 5.76 16.38
CA ARG A 24 46.83 5.21 15.29
C ARG A 24 45.42 5.07 15.83
N GLY A 25 44.56 6.02 15.49
CA GLY A 25 43.13 5.90 15.73
C GLY A 25 42.69 4.56 15.16
N ARG A 26 42.29 3.67 16.07
CA ARG A 26 41.70 2.38 15.76
C ARG A 26 40.54 2.65 14.80
N LEU A 27 40.73 2.33 13.52
CA LEU A 27 39.61 2.22 12.60
C LEU A 27 38.68 1.17 13.20
N LEU A 28 37.55 1.62 13.74
CA LEU A 28 36.45 0.74 14.06
C LEU A 28 36.04 0.12 12.72
N ALA A 29 36.40 -1.15 12.54
CA ALA A 29 35.90 -1.96 11.44
C ALA A 29 34.38 -1.96 11.56
N GLY A 30 33.73 -1.05 10.80
CA GLY A 30 32.30 -1.05 10.63
C GLY A 30 31.92 -2.42 10.11
N THR A 31 31.24 -3.19 10.94
CA THR A 31 30.66 -4.46 10.54
C THR A 31 29.54 -4.13 9.55
N SER A 32 29.90 -3.99 8.28
CA SER A 32 28.96 -3.84 7.19
C SER A 32 28.13 -5.12 7.14
N GLN A 33 26.98 -5.11 7.80
CA GLN A 33 26.05 -6.22 7.77
C GLN A 33 25.71 -6.50 6.30
N PRO A 34 25.83 -7.74 5.82
CA PRO A 34 25.48 -8.06 4.45
C PRO A 34 23.98 -7.85 4.27
N ARG A 35 23.59 -7.03 3.28
CA ARG A 35 22.18 -6.88 2.89
C ARG A 35 21.66 -8.27 2.53
N LYS A 36 20.67 -8.76 3.29
CA LYS A 36 20.02 -10.06 3.01
C LYS A 36 19.62 -10.07 1.53
N ARG A 37 20.13 -11.04 0.76
CA ARG A 37 19.83 -11.18 -0.67
C ARG A 37 18.31 -11.29 -0.84
N ARG A 38 17.75 -10.48 -1.75
CA ARG A 38 16.33 -10.54 -2.10
C ARG A 38 16.00 -11.98 -2.54
N PRO A 39 14.91 -12.57 -2.05
CA PRO A 39 14.52 -13.91 -2.47
C PRO A 39 14.40 -13.98 -3.99
N ALA A 40 14.98 -15.04 -4.58
CA ALA A 40 15.02 -15.23 -6.02
C ALA A 40 13.59 -15.36 -6.57
N PHE A 41 13.36 -14.76 -7.75
CA PHE A 41 12.11 -14.88 -8.48
C PHE A 41 11.92 -16.35 -8.92
N ARG A 42 11.00 -17.06 -8.26
CA ARG A 42 10.67 -18.44 -8.58
C ARG A 42 9.66 -18.45 -9.74
N GLN A 43 10.04 -19.04 -10.87
CA GLN A 43 9.22 -19.10 -12.09
C GLN A 43 7.84 -19.74 -11.89
N ASP A 44 7.67 -20.59 -10.87
CA ASP A 44 6.36 -21.16 -10.54
C ASP A 44 5.32 -20.09 -10.15
N ARG A 45 5.75 -18.94 -9.61
CA ARG A 45 4.84 -17.81 -9.36
C ARG A 45 4.43 -17.09 -10.64
N ALA A 46 5.21 -17.20 -11.70
CA ALA A 46 4.94 -16.57 -12.99
C ALA A 46 3.90 -17.35 -13.81
N LYS A 47 3.83 -18.68 -13.62
CA LYS A 47 2.91 -19.56 -14.36
C LYS A 47 1.44 -19.37 -13.97
N ASN A 48 1.18 -18.89 -12.76
CA ASN A 48 -0.17 -18.79 -12.19
C ASN A 48 -0.67 -17.33 -12.08
N GLY A 49 0.06 -16.37 -12.66
CA GLY A 49 -0.27 -14.95 -12.62
C GLY A 49 -1.04 -14.50 -13.86
N LYS A 50 -2.02 -13.60 -13.69
CA LYS A 50 -2.64 -12.88 -14.80
C LYS A 50 -1.59 -12.05 -15.53
N SER A 51 -1.75 -11.89 -16.84
CA SER A 51 -0.86 -11.01 -17.60
C SER A 51 -1.07 -9.55 -17.17
N ARG A 52 -0.03 -8.72 -17.26
CA ARG A 52 -0.16 -7.30 -16.90
C ARG A 52 -1.22 -6.58 -17.74
N ALA A 53 -1.38 -6.98 -19.01
CA ALA A 53 -2.39 -6.42 -19.91
C ALA A 53 -3.82 -6.73 -19.45
N GLU A 54 -4.06 -7.98 -19.05
CA GLU A 54 -5.35 -8.43 -18.51
C GLU A 54 -5.68 -7.70 -17.19
N VAL A 55 -4.70 -7.56 -16.30
CA VAL A 55 -4.89 -6.81 -15.05
C VAL A 55 -5.23 -5.34 -15.32
N LEU A 56 -4.61 -4.70 -16.32
CA LEU A 56 -4.95 -3.32 -16.69
C LEU A 56 -6.37 -3.21 -17.25
N ALA A 57 -6.80 -4.15 -18.09
CA ALA A 57 -8.16 -4.17 -18.62
C ALA A 57 -9.21 -4.34 -17.50
N GLU A 58 -8.98 -5.25 -16.55
CA GLU A 58 -9.85 -5.44 -15.39
C GLU A 58 -9.88 -4.22 -14.48
N LEU A 59 -8.74 -3.56 -14.26
CA LEU A 59 -8.66 -2.34 -13.47
C LEU A 59 -9.42 -1.18 -14.13
N GLU A 60 -9.35 -1.05 -15.45
CA GLU A 60 -10.12 -0.04 -16.18
C GLU A 60 -11.63 -0.32 -16.11
N ALA A 61 -12.04 -1.58 -16.26
CA ALA A 61 -13.44 -1.98 -16.07
C ALA A 61 -13.91 -1.67 -14.63
N ALA A 62 -13.12 -2.03 -13.62
CA ALA A 62 -13.45 -1.77 -12.22
C ALA A 62 -13.46 -0.28 -11.85
N ARG A 63 -12.68 0.55 -12.54
CA ARG A 63 -12.72 2.03 -12.42
C ARG A 63 -14.01 2.59 -13.03
N LYS A 64 -14.40 2.13 -14.21
CA LYS A 64 -15.64 2.55 -14.89
C LYS A 64 -16.88 2.12 -14.09
N ASP A 65 -16.85 0.92 -13.52
CA ASP A 65 -17.93 0.39 -12.69
C ASP A 65 -18.02 1.03 -11.29
N GLY A 66 -17.02 1.82 -10.87
CA GLY A 66 -16.94 2.38 -9.52
C GLY A 66 -16.62 1.36 -8.42
N THR A 67 -16.61 0.06 -8.74
CA THR A 67 -16.28 -1.04 -7.83
C THR A 67 -14.90 -0.87 -7.21
N LEU A 68 -13.91 -0.35 -7.96
CA LEU A 68 -12.57 -0.11 -7.41
C LEU A 68 -12.60 0.90 -6.25
N ALA A 69 -13.41 1.95 -6.36
CA ALA A 69 -13.55 2.96 -5.30
C ALA A 69 -14.25 2.38 -4.06
N LEU A 70 -15.18 1.45 -4.25
CA LEU A 70 -15.86 0.75 -3.15
C LEU A 70 -14.92 -0.23 -2.44
N ILE A 71 -14.13 -1.02 -3.20
CA ILE A 71 -13.10 -1.91 -2.67
C ILE A 71 -12.09 -1.12 -1.83
N GLN A 72 -11.60 0.01 -2.34
CA GLN A 72 -10.62 0.85 -1.64
C GLN A 72 -11.16 1.46 -0.34
N ARG A 73 -12.48 1.71 -0.28
CA ARG A 73 -13.15 2.26 0.90
C ARG A 73 -13.65 1.20 1.87
N GLY A 74 -13.45 -0.10 1.57
CA GLY A 74 -13.98 -1.20 2.37
C GLY A 74 -15.51 -1.27 2.40
N ALA A 75 -16.17 -0.64 1.42
CA ALA A 75 -17.62 -0.63 1.30
C ALA A 75 -18.10 -1.95 0.69
N PRO A 76 -19.27 -2.48 1.10
CA PRO A 76 -19.83 -3.69 0.52
C PRO A 76 -20.03 -3.49 -0.99
N LEU A 77 -19.55 -4.47 -1.77
CA LEU A 77 -19.66 -4.38 -3.22
C LEU A 77 -21.10 -4.63 -3.65
N PRO A 78 -21.65 -3.79 -4.55
CA PRO A 78 -22.96 -4.02 -5.10
C PRO A 78 -22.94 -5.35 -5.87
N ILE A 79 -23.72 -6.31 -5.40
CA ILE A 79 -23.96 -7.56 -6.10
C ILE A 79 -24.67 -7.17 -7.39
N LYS A 80 -23.94 -7.23 -8.51
CA LYS A 80 -24.53 -6.98 -9.83
C LYS A 80 -25.55 -8.10 -10.07
N ASN A 81 -26.83 -7.82 -9.83
CA ASN A 81 -27.92 -8.70 -10.25
C ASN A 81 -27.84 -8.80 -11.78
N ALA A 82 -27.19 -9.84 -12.29
CA ALA A 82 -26.90 -10.05 -13.70
C ALA A 82 -28.13 -10.56 -14.48
N GLY A 83 -29.32 -10.08 -14.12
CA GLY A 83 -30.58 -10.43 -14.76
C GLY A 83 -31.46 -9.21 -14.96
N PRO A 84 -32.37 -9.23 -15.95
CA PRO A 84 -33.34 -8.16 -16.11
C PRO A 84 -34.14 -8.01 -14.81
N ALA A 85 -34.09 -6.83 -14.21
CA ALA A 85 -34.92 -6.52 -13.06
C ALA A 85 -36.39 -6.69 -13.46
N LYS A 86 -37.16 -7.47 -12.70
CA LYS A 86 -38.57 -7.72 -13.00
C LYS A 86 -39.31 -6.39 -13.13
N SER A 87 -40.09 -6.23 -14.19
CA SER A 87 -40.88 -5.00 -14.36
C SER A 87 -41.98 -4.93 -13.31
N ARG A 88 -42.43 -3.73 -12.96
CA ARG A 88 -43.54 -3.58 -12.00
C ARG A 88 -44.79 -4.34 -12.45
N GLN A 89 -45.05 -4.37 -13.76
CA GLN A 89 -46.16 -5.12 -14.35
C GLN A 89 -45.96 -6.63 -14.17
N GLN A 90 -44.76 -7.14 -14.44
CA GLN A 90 -44.41 -8.55 -14.23
C GLN A 90 -44.56 -8.95 -12.75
N VAL A 91 -44.19 -8.08 -11.82
CA VAL A 91 -44.39 -8.30 -10.38
C VAL A 91 -45.89 -8.32 -10.03
N ILE A 92 -46.68 -7.41 -10.59
CA ILE A 92 -48.13 -7.38 -10.37
C ILE A 92 -48.81 -8.64 -10.90
N ASP A 93 -48.41 -9.10 -12.09
CA ASP A 93 -48.96 -10.29 -12.71
C ASP A 93 -48.57 -11.56 -11.93
N GLU A 94 -47.32 -11.65 -11.48
CA GLU A 94 -46.85 -12.71 -10.57
C GLU A 94 -47.68 -12.74 -9.28
N MET A 95 -47.91 -11.57 -8.66
CA MET A 95 -48.71 -11.40 -7.44
C MET A 95 -50.21 -11.69 -7.63
N ARG A 96 -50.75 -11.45 -8.82
CA ARG A 96 -52.15 -11.77 -9.16
C ARG A 96 -52.33 -13.25 -9.48
N SER A 97 -51.33 -13.87 -10.10
CA SER A 97 -51.31 -15.29 -10.45
C SER A 97 -51.04 -16.23 -9.26
N GLU A 98 -50.53 -15.69 -8.13
CA GLU A 98 -50.25 -16.46 -6.93
C GLU A 98 -51.53 -17.14 -6.38
N SER A 99 -51.42 -18.40 -5.97
CA SER A 99 -52.56 -19.13 -5.39
C SER A 99 -52.92 -18.57 -4.00
N PRO A 100 -54.19 -18.73 -3.53
CA PRO A 100 -54.60 -18.25 -2.21
C PRO A 100 -53.77 -18.82 -1.05
N LYS A 101 -53.26 -20.05 -1.19
CA LYS A 101 -52.38 -20.69 -0.22
C LYS A 101 -51.01 -20.01 -0.15
N GLN A 102 -50.42 -19.68 -1.29
CA GLN A 102 -49.13 -18.98 -1.37
C GLN A 102 -49.22 -17.55 -0.85
N ARG A 103 -50.31 -16.85 -1.14
CA ARG A 103 -50.58 -15.51 -0.62
C ARG A 103 -50.62 -15.50 0.91
N ARG A 104 -51.32 -16.45 1.53
CA ARG A 104 -51.40 -16.57 3.00
C ARG A 104 -50.03 -16.80 3.63
N ALA A 105 -49.24 -17.72 3.08
CA ALA A 105 -47.87 -17.99 3.55
C ALA A 105 -46.96 -16.75 3.44
N ARG A 106 -47.06 -15.98 2.35
CA ARG A 106 -46.32 -14.73 2.18
C ARG A 106 -46.74 -13.66 3.18
N MET A 107 -48.05 -13.52 3.42
CA MET A 107 -48.58 -12.59 4.41
C MET A 107 -48.12 -12.96 5.82
N GLU A 108 -48.11 -14.24 6.17
CA GLU A 108 -47.63 -14.74 7.47
C GLU A 108 -46.14 -14.39 7.70
N LEU A 109 -45.28 -14.58 6.69
CA LEU A 109 -43.86 -14.21 6.76
C LEU A 109 -43.60 -12.70 6.79
N THR A 110 -44.48 -11.91 6.18
CA THR A 110 -44.30 -10.44 6.06
C THR A 110 -44.92 -9.69 7.26
N THR A 111 -45.87 -10.32 7.97
CA THR A 111 -46.63 -9.68 9.07
C THR A 111 -46.01 -9.91 10.46
N GLY A 112 -44.96 -10.73 10.58
CA GLY A 112 -44.23 -10.94 11.84
C GLY A 112 -43.21 -9.84 12.11
N GLY A 113 -43.56 -8.88 12.97
CA GLY A 113 -42.65 -7.90 13.57
C GLY A 113 -42.25 -8.30 14.98
#